data_AF-A0A0C4JZS8-F1
#
_entry.id   AF-A0A0C4JZS8-F1
#
_cell.length_a   1.000
_cell.length_b   1.000
_cell.length_c   1.000
_cell.angle_alpha   90.00
_cell.angle_beta   90.00
_cell.angle_gamma   90.00
#
_symmetry.space_group_name_H-M   'P 1'
#
loop_
_entity.id
_entity.type
_entity.pdbx_description
1 polymer ?
#
loop_
_entity_poly.entity_id
_entity_poly.type
_entity_poly.pdbx_seq_one_letter_code
_entity_poly.pdbx_strand_id
1 'polypeptide(L)'
;LNQTQLRKLMAFSSISHIGWMLMTALISPKVTVIALIIYILLTTPMFLSMLSNSSKTIKDIGSAWNVSPHIMSISMLILMSLSGMPPLTGFMPKWIILKELTNHNLMPLAVVAAVLSILSL
;
A
#
# COMPACT_ATOMS: atom_id res chain seq x y z
N LEU A 1 1.54 -13.33 1.54
CA LEU A 1 0.42 -14.17 2.02
C LEU A 1 0.74 -15.05 3.23
N ASN A 2 2.00 -15.42 3.55
CA ASN A 2 2.30 -16.25 4.74
C ASN A 2 3.36 -15.61 5.66
N GLN A 3 3.12 -14.39 6.13
CA GLN A 3 4.05 -13.67 7.01
C GLN A 3 3.34 -13.26 8.29
N THR A 4 3.90 -13.63 9.44
CA THR A 4 3.37 -13.29 10.77
C THR A 4 4.03 -12.05 11.38
N GLN A 5 5.22 -11.71 10.89
CA GLN A 5 6.02 -10.57 11.35
C GLN A 5 5.65 -9.31 10.57
N LEU A 6 5.31 -8.24 11.28
CA LEU A 6 4.82 -7.00 10.67
C LEU A 6 5.87 -6.29 9.82
N ARG A 7 7.13 -6.30 10.25
CA ARG A 7 8.21 -5.69 9.45
C ARG A 7 8.38 -6.38 8.11
N LYS A 8 8.23 -7.71 8.06
CA LYS A 8 8.30 -8.48 6.80
C LYS A 8 7.10 -8.16 5.91
N LEU A 9 5.91 -8.06 6.51
CA LEU A 9 4.70 -7.67 5.79
C LEU A 9 4.85 -6.28 5.15
N MET A 10 5.33 -5.29 5.91
CA MET A 10 5.60 -3.94 5.39
C MET A 10 6.66 -3.95 4.28
N ALA A 11 7.72 -4.77 4.40
CA ALA A 11 8.73 -4.91 3.34
C ALA A 11 8.17 -5.54 2.05
N PHE A 12 7.29 -6.54 2.14
CA PHE A 12 6.64 -7.06 0.93
C PHE A 12 5.66 -6.05 0.33
N SER A 13 4.98 -5.26 1.17
CA SER A 13 4.11 -4.18 0.70
C SER A 13 4.92 -3.12 -0.07
N SER A 14 6.11 -2.74 0.42
CA SER A 14 6.96 -1.75 -0.24
C SER A 14 7.45 -2.22 -1.61
N ILE A 15 7.81 -3.50 -1.73
CA ILE A 15 8.19 -4.11 -3.01
C ILE A 15 7.03 -4.00 -4.02
N SER A 16 5.80 -4.27 -3.59
CA SER A 16 4.63 -4.17 -4.48
C SER A 16 4.38 -2.73 -4.96
N HIS A 17 4.44 -1.74 -4.07
CA HIS A 17 4.26 -0.32 -4.40
C HIS A 17 5.36 0.18 -5.33
N ILE A 18 6.62 -0.22 -5.11
CA ILE A 18 7.73 0.07 -6.03
C ILE A 18 7.49 -0.57 -7.40
N GLY A 19 6.95 -1.79 -7.45
CA GLY A 19 6.54 -2.43 -8.70
C GLY A 19 5.57 -1.57 -9.52
N TRP A 20 4.54 -1.00 -8.88
CA TRP A 20 3.61 -0.06 -9.52
C TRP A 20 4.31 1.20 -10.03
N MET A 21 5.21 1.78 -9.22
CA MET A 21 5.96 2.98 -9.63
C MET A 21 6.87 2.72 -10.83
N LEU A 22 7.52 1.55 -10.88
CA LEU A 22 8.39 1.19 -12.00
C LEU A 22 7.63 1.07 -13.33
N MET A 23 6.40 0.56 -13.32
CA MET A 23 5.59 0.43 -14.54
C MET A 23 5.30 1.76 -15.23
N THR A 24 5.18 2.85 -14.45
CA THR A 24 4.89 4.19 -14.99
C THR A 24 6.09 5.12 -15.05
N ALA A 25 7.25 4.73 -14.52
CA ALA A 25 8.43 5.60 -14.46
C ALA A 25 8.90 6.07 -15.84
N LEU A 26 8.79 5.19 -16.84
CA LEU A 26 9.17 5.48 -18.22
C LEU A 26 8.08 6.18 -19.03
N ILE A 27 6.82 6.08 -18.59
CA ILE A 27 5.66 6.60 -19.32
C ILE A 27 5.34 8.02 -18.87
N SER A 28 5.19 8.20 -17.55
CA SER A 28 4.77 9.46 -16.96
C SER A 28 5.47 9.68 -15.60
N PRO A 29 6.64 10.36 -15.59
CA PRO A 29 7.37 10.59 -14.35
C PRO A 29 6.60 11.45 -13.33
N LYS A 30 5.58 12.19 -13.79
CA LYS A 30 4.69 12.95 -12.88
C LYS A 30 3.83 12.03 -12.03
N VAL A 31 3.30 10.93 -12.60
CA VAL A 31 2.43 9.98 -11.89
C VAL A 31 3.24 9.18 -10.88
N THR A 32 4.48 8.82 -11.19
CA THR A 32 5.36 8.14 -10.24
C THR A 32 5.71 9.00 -9.04
N VAL A 33 5.95 10.29 -9.23
CA VAL A 33 6.18 11.23 -8.10
C VAL A 33 4.95 11.30 -7.21
N ILE A 34 3.73 11.39 -7.78
CA ILE A 34 2.49 11.38 -7.00
C ILE A 34 2.34 10.07 -6.20
N ALA A 35 2.58 8.93 -6.83
CA ALA A 35 2.53 7.62 -6.19
C ALA A 35 3.53 7.50 -5.03
N LEU A 36 4.75 8.02 -5.22
CA LEU A 36 5.80 8.04 -4.20
C LEU A 36 5.42 8.93 -3.01
N ILE A 37 4.88 10.12 -3.26
CA ILE A 37 4.42 11.03 -2.18
C ILE A 37 3.32 10.36 -1.34
N ILE A 38 2.32 9.76 -1.99
CA ILE A 38 1.23 9.07 -1.29
C ILE A 38 1.77 7.87 -0.50
N TYR A 39 2.71 7.12 -1.07
CA TYR A 39 3.34 6.00 -0.38
C TYR A 39 4.13 6.44 0.87
N ILE A 40 4.89 7.54 0.82
CA ILE A 40 5.58 8.10 2.00
C ILE A 40 4.57 8.56 3.07
N LEU A 41 3.50 9.23 2.66
CA LEU A 41 2.43 9.68 3.57
C LEU A 41 1.72 8.52 4.27
N LEU A 42 1.61 7.35 3.63
CA LEU A 42 0.98 6.17 4.25
C LEU A 42 1.95 5.38 5.13
N THR A 43 3.22 5.28 4.75
CA THR A 43 4.19 4.46 5.48
C THR A 43 4.70 5.12 6.76
N THR A 44 4.87 6.45 6.75
CA THR A 44 5.33 7.21 7.93
C THR A 44 4.43 7.02 9.17
N PRO A 45 3.09 7.20 9.11
CA PRO A 45 2.22 6.96 10.26
C PRO A 45 2.14 5.47 10.63
N MET A 46 2.30 4.55 9.66
CA MET A 46 2.33 3.12 9.97
C MET A 46 3.53 2.77 10.85
N PHE A 47 4.74 3.21 10.47
CA PHE A 47 5.94 2.97 11.27
C PHE A 47 5.87 3.65 12.64
N LEU A 48 5.30 4.86 12.72
CA LEU A 48 5.06 5.54 13.99
C LEU A 48 4.11 4.74 14.90
N SER A 49 3.01 4.22 14.35
CA SER A 49 2.06 3.39 15.12
C SER A 49 2.71 2.12 15.65
N MET A 50 3.53 1.45 14.84
CA MET A 50 4.27 0.24 15.23
C MET A 50 5.29 0.52 16.33
N LEU A 51 5.96 1.68 16.29
CA LEU A 51 6.90 2.11 17.33
C LEU A 51 6.18 2.40 18.64
N SER A 52 5.06 3.13 18.60
CA SER A 52 4.29 3.50 19.80
C SER A 52 3.74 2.30 20.56
N ASN A 53 3.23 1.28 19.86
CA ASN A 53 2.67 0.07 20.46
C ASN A 53 3.69 -1.07 20.59
N SER A 54 4.96 -0.87 20.19
CA SER A 54 6.02 -1.90 20.19
C SER A 54 5.66 -3.23 19.49
N SER A 55 4.72 -3.19 18.55
CA SER A 55 4.15 -4.38 17.90
C SER A 55 5.13 -5.01 16.90
N LYS A 56 5.40 -6.31 17.04
CA LYS A 56 6.30 -7.06 16.12
C LYS A 56 5.52 -8.05 15.26
N THR A 57 4.44 -8.60 15.78
CA THR A 57 3.60 -9.59 15.12
C THR A 57 2.18 -9.08 14.87
N ILE A 58 1.48 -9.72 13.93
CA ILE A 58 0.07 -9.41 13.63
C ILE A 58 -0.83 -9.53 14.88
N LYS A 59 -0.50 -10.46 15.78
CA LYS A 59 -1.25 -10.66 17.03
C LYS A 59 -1.11 -9.47 17.98
N ASP A 60 0.07 -8.84 18.01
CA ASP A 60 0.35 -7.70 18.89
C ASP A 60 -0.50 -6.48 18.48
N ILE A 61 -0.67 -6.24 17.18
CA ILE A 61 -1.61 -5.21 16.68
C ILE A 61 -3.05 -5.54 17.10
N GLY A 62 -3.46 -6.80 17.00
CA GLY A 62 -4.80 -7.25 17.42
C GLY A 62 -5.08 -6.96 18.90
N SER A 63 -4.11 -7.18 19.78
CA SER A 63 -4.24 -6.90 21.21
C SER A 63 -4.26 -5.41 21.57
N ALA A 64 -3.81 -4.53 20.68
CA ALA A 64 -3.80 -3.08 20.92
C ALA A 64 -5.20 -2.47 21.03
N TRP A 65 -6.24 -3.15 20.54
CA TRP A 65 -7.63 -2.70 20.68
C TRP A 65 -8.02 -2.44 22.14
N ASN A 66 -7.56 -3.29 23.06
CA ASN A 66 -7.90 -3.18 24.49
C ASN A 66 -7.14 -2.04 25.19
N VAL A 67 -6.01 -1.61 24.65
CA VAL A 67 -5.12 -0.61 25.27
C VAL A 67 -5.36 0.77 24.67
N SER A 68 -5.47 0.86 23.34
CA SER A 68 -5.60 2.12 22.60
C SER A 68 -6.40 1.92 21.30
N PRO A 69 -7.74 1.93 21.37
CA PRO A 69 -8.59 1.66 20.20
C PRO A 69 -8.37 2.66 19.05
N HIS A 70 -7.97 3.90 19.39
CA HIS A 70 -7.66 4.95 18.43
C HIS A 70 -6.46 4.57 17.54
N ILE A 71 -5.33 4.14 18.13
CA ILE A 71 -4.13 3.76 17.37
C ILE A 71 -4.42 2.53 16.51
N MET A 72 -5.19 1.58 17.03
CA MET A 72 -5.63 0.40 16.28
C MET A 72 -6.46 0.80 15.05
N SER A 73 -7.46 1.67 15.20
CA SER A 73 -8.28 2.15 14.09
C SER A 73 -7.47 2.84 12.99
N ILE A 74 -6.50 3.67 13.38
CA ILE A 74 -5.60 4.37 12.45
C ILE A 74 -4.71 3.35 11.72
N SER A 75 -4.12 2.39 12.43
CA SER A 75 -3.27 1.36 11.82
C SER A 75 -4.04 0.48 10.82
N MET A 76 -5.31 0.15 11.12
CA MET A 76 -6.18 -0.62 10.21
C MET A 76 -6.53 0.18 8.95
N LEU A 77 -6.89 1.46 9.08
CA LEU A 77 -7.15 2.32 7.94
C LEU A 77 -5.92 2.45 7.03
N ILE A 78 -4.73 2.56 7.61
CA ILE A 78 -3.48 2.64 6.84
C ILE A 78 -3.20 1.32 6.12
N LEU A 79 -3.35 0.17 6.77
CA LEU A 79 -3.16 -1.14 6.14
C LEU A 79 -4.13 -1.35 4.96
N MET A 80 -5.41 -0.99 5.13
CA MET A 80 -6.41 -1.04 4.05
C MET A 80 -6.09 -0.06 2.90
N SER A 81 -5.48 1.09 3.22
CA SER A 81 -5.06 2.04 2.19
C SER A 81 -3.85 1.52 1.40
N LEU A 82 -2.89 0.84 2.05
CA LEU A 82 -1.72 0.25 1.39
C LEU A 82 -2.10 -0.92 0.47
N SER A 83 -3.15 -1.68 0.81
CA SER A 83 -3.69 -2.70 -0.10
C SER A 83 -4.46 -2.08 -1.28
N GLY A 84 -4.95 -0.83 -1.12
CA GLY A 84 -5.56 -0.04 -2.20
C GLY A 84 -7.06 -0.29 -2.33
N MET A 85 -7.78 -0.38 -1.21
CA MET A 85 -9.24 -0.50 -1.23
C MET A 85 -9.93 0.74 -1.83
N PRO A 86 -11.01 0.57 -2.62
CA PRO A 86 -11.73 1.64 -3.31
C PRO A 86 -12.69 2.38 -2.37
N PRO A 87 -12.18 3.13 -1.38
CA PRO A 87 -12.43 4.57 -1.27
C PRO A 87 -11.24 5.33 -0.63
N LEU A 88 -10.10 4.66 -0.43
CA LEU A 88 -8.96 5.16 0.32
C LEU A 88 -7.89 5.78 -0.59
N THR A 89 -7.03 6.60 0.00
CA THR A 89 -5.99 7.37 -0.70
C THR A 89 -4.99 6.51 -1.47
N GLY A 90 -4.69 5.29 -1.00
CA GLY A 90 -3.77 4.39 -1.70
C GLY A 90 -4.35 3.73 -2.96
N PHE A 91 -5.66 3.85 -3.21
CA PHE A 91 -6.26 3.42 -4.48
C PHE A 91 -6.00 4.41 -5.61
N MET A 92 -5.96 5.70 -5.30
CA MET A 92 -5.82 6.78 -6.30
C MET A 92 -4.58 6.60 -7.20
N PRO A 93 -3.35 6.35 -6.68
CA PRO A 93 -2.18 6.14 -7.53
C PRO A 93 -2.32 4.93 -8.46
N LYS A 94 -2.79 3.79 -7.94
CA LYS A 94 -2.95 2.56 -8.72
C LYS A 94 -3.94 2.78 -9.87
N TRP A 95 -5.03 3.50 -9.62
CA TRP A 95 -6.02 3.80 -10.65
C TRP A 95 -5.48 4.74 -11.73
N ILE A 96 -4.75 5.80 -11.35
CA ILE A 96 -4.12 6.72 -12.32
C ILE A 96 -3.08 5.96 -13.16
N ILE A 97 -2.30 5.07 -12.55
CA ILE A 97 -1.34 4.22 -13.28
C ILE A 97 -2.05 3.35 -14.31
N LEU A 98 -3.15 2.69 -13.94
CA LEU A 98 -3.92 1.87 -14.88
C LEU A 98 -4.45 2.71 -16.04
N LYS A 99 -4.94 3.93 -15.77
CA LYS A 99 -5.41 4.85 -16.81
C LYS A 99 -4.29 5.20 -17.80
N GLU A 100 -3.10 5.53 -17.30
CA GLU A 100 -1.96 5.83 -18.18
C GLU A 100 -1.53 4.62 -19.02
N LEU A 101 -1.50 3.43 -18.44
CA LEU A 101 -1.19 2.21 -19.19
C LEU A 101 -2.20 1.97 -20.32
N THR A 102 -3.48 2.21 -20.09
CA THR A 102 -4.51 2.08 -21.14
C THR A 102 -4.39 3.16 -22.22
N ASN A 103 -4.04 4.40 -21.85
CA ASN A 103 -3.83 5.49 -22.81
C ASN A 103 -2.65 5.21 -23.75
N HIS A 104 -1.63 4.53 -23.26
CA HIS A 104 -0.44 4.13 -24.02
C HIS A 104 -0.57 2.78 -24.73
N ASN A 105 -1.79 2.24 -24.89
CA ASN A 105 -2.09 0.95 -25.53
C ASN A 105 -1.43 -0.28 -24.89
N LEU A 106 -0.98 -0.19 -23.63
CA LEU A 106 -0.38 -1.29 -22.87
C LEU A 106 -1.45 -2.11 -22.13
N MET A 107 -2.50 -2.51 -22.83
CA MET A 107 -3.68 -3.20 -22.26
C MET A 107 -3.32 -4.52 -21.55
N PRO A 108 -2.45 -5.40 -22.11
CA PRO A 108 -2.10 -6.65 -21.43
C PRO A 108 -1.41 -6.42 -20.08
N LEU A 109 -0.53 -5.41 -20.02
CA LEU A 109 0.18 -5.04 -18.79
C LEU A 109 -0.78 -4.48 -17.73
N ALA A 110 -1.73 -3.65 -18.15
CA ALA A 110 -2.77 -3.11 -17.27
C ALA A 110 -3.64 -4.21 -16.65
N VAL A 111 -4.03 -5.22 -17.44
CA VAL A 111 -4.85 -6.35 -16.94
C VAL A 111 -4.07 -7.19 -15.93
N VAL A 112 -2.82 -7.54 -16.23
CA VAL A 112 -1.98 -8.31 -15.29
C VAL A 112 -1.78 -7.53 -13.99
N ALA A 113 -1.48 -6.23 -14.07
CA ALA A 113 -1.31 -5.38 -12.91
C ALA A 113 -2.61 -5.31 -12.07
N ALA A 114 -3.77 -5.17 -12.71
CA ALA A 114 -5.07 -5.16 -12.02
C ALA A 114 -5.34 -6.48 -11.28
N VAL A 115 -5.11 -7.64 -11.92
CA VAL A 115 -5.28 -8.96 -11.26
C VAL A 115 -4.32 -9.13 -10.08
N LEU A 116 -3.06 -8.72 -10.24
CA LEU A 116 -2.06 -8.76 -9.16
C LEU A 116 -2.42 -7.84 -8.00
N SER A 117 -3.08 -6.71 -8.25
CA SER A 117 -3.54 -5.82 -7.16
C SER A 117 -4.57 -6.50 -6.26
N ILE A 118 -5.46 -7.31 -6.83
CA ILE A 118 -6.48 -8.04 -6.08
C ILE A 118 -5.84 -9.11 -5.19
N LEU A 119 -4.78 -9.77 -5.67
CA LEU A 119 -4.02 -10.75 -4.87
C LEU A 119 -3.22 -10.12 -3.72
N SER A 120 -2.90 -8.84 -3.81
CA SER A 120 -2.18 -8.10 -2.76
C SER A 120 -3.09 -7.62 -1.63
N LEU A 121 -4.41 -7.66 -1.85
CA LEU A 121 -5.44 -7.42 -0.85
C LEU A 121 -5.57 -8.63 0.09
#